data_AF-A0A653IE40-F1
#
_entry.id   AF-A0A653IE40-F1
#
_cell.length_a   1.000
_cell.length_b   1.000
_cell.length_c   1.000
_cell.angle_alpha   90.00
_cell.angle_beta   90.00
_cell.angle_gamma   90.00
#
_symmetry.space_group_name_H-M   'P 1'
#
loop_
_entity.id
_entity.type
_entity.pdbx_description
1 polymer ?
#
loop_
_entity_poly.entity_id
_entity_poly.type
_entity_poly.pdbx_seq_one_letter_code
_entity_poly.pdbx_strand_id
1 'polypeptide(L)'
;MLSELSLEINQKPNKYYSSETKSAKFDFLGYQIQVEDAKNKPNKISLTISQPKINKIKLKITQSLLANKKSKNIQLLKRRMEYLSMLTKVRKGKNGDLLAGIANNYQYVTDEFQCLKKIDGFICHQIIKTRYKLTTFEQQTIKKISLYGNAINRKTGKFSKNQTTLITSIWKNA
;
A
#
# COMPACT_ATOMS: atom_id res chain seq x y z
N MET A 1 -24.63 -14.26 23.63
CA MET A 1 -23.43 -13.41 23.60
C MET A 1 -23.34 -12.47 22.37
N LEU A 2 -23.49 -12.89 21.11
CA LEU A 2 -23.64 -11.95 19.95
C LEU A 2 -25.11 -11.63 19.64
N SER A 3 -25.97 -12.64 19.69
CA SER A 3 -27.41 -12.54 19.51
C SER A 3 -28.09 -11.64 20.56
N GLU A 4 -27.58 -11.64 21.79
CA GLU A 4 -27.99 -10.74 22.88
C GLU A 4 -27.71 -9.25 22.58
N LEU A 5 -26.77 -8.97 21.68
CA LEU A 5 -26.44 -7.62 21.22
C LEU A 5 -27.10 -7.27 19.87
N SER A 6 -27.98 -8.13 19.36
CA SER A 6 -28.56 -8.02 18.01
C SER A 6 -27.49 -7.91 16.91
N LEU A 7 -26.36 -8.59 17.09
CA LEU A 7 -25.26 -8.65 16.13
C LEU A 7 -25.13 -10.04 15.51
N GLU A 8 -24.75 -10.09 14.24
CA GLU A 8 -24.52 -11.31 13.49
C GLU A 8 -23.13 -11.32 12.86
N ILE A 9 -22.52 -12.51 12.76
CA ILE A 9 -21.23 -12.68 12.09
C ILE A 9 -21.44 -12.62 10.58
N ASN A 10 -20.67 -11.77 9.90
CA ASN A 10 -20.64 -11.75 8.45
C ASN A 10 -19.88 -12.97 7.91
N GLN A 11 -20.61 -14.02 7.52
CA GLN A 11 -20.06 -15.26 6.99
C GLN A 11 -19.58 -15.16 5.53
N LYS A 12 -19.47 -13.97 4.95
CA LYS A 12 -18.87 -13.82 3.62
C LYS A 12 -17.41 -14.31 3.63
N PRO A 13 -16.94 -14.94 2.53
CA PRO A 13 -15.54 -15.36 2.42
C PRO A 13 -14.57 -14.20 2.69
N ASN A 14 -13.46 -14.49 3.37
CA ASN A 14 -12.43 -13.51 3.77
C ASN A 14 -12.91 -12.40 4.73
N LYS A 15 -14.05 -12.58 5.41
CA LYS A 15 -14.54 -11.69 6.47
C LYS A 15 -14.45 -12.28 7.87
N TYR A 16 -14.28 -13.60 7.96
CA TYR A 16 -14.05 -14.32 9.20
C TYR A 16 -13.05 -15.45 8.97
N TYR A 17 -12.39 -15.86 10.04
CA TYR A 17 -11.52 -17.04 10.07
C TYR A 17 -11.86 -17.82 11.33
N SER A 18 -12.10 -19.13 11.20
CA SER A 18 -12.53 -20.00 12.30
C SER A 18 -11.89 -21.38 12.26
N SER A 19 -10.75 -21.50 11.57
CA SER A 19 -10.01 -22.77 11.44
C SER A 19 -8.87 -22.85 12.47
N GLU A 20 -8.13 -23.96 12.48
CA GLU A 20 -7.05 -24.19 13.44
C GLU A 20 -5.92 -23.16 13.34
N THR A 21 -5.52 -22.62 14.50
CA THR A 21 -4.45 -21.63 14.61
C THR A 21 -3.12 -22.10 14.01
N LYS A 22 -2.85 -23.42 14.01
CA LYS A 22 -1.59 -24.03 13.55
C LYS A 22 -1.32 -23.85 12.05
N SER A 23 -2.36 -23.60 11.25
CA SER A 23 -2.26 -23.39 9.80
C SER A 23 -3.00 -22.12 9.35
N ALA A 24 -3.13 -21.15 10.26
CA ALA A 24 -3.95 -19.97 10.01
C ALA A 24 -3.42 -19.10 8.88
N LYS A 25 -4.33 -18.72 7.98
CA LYS A 25 -4.08 -17.80 6.88
C LYS A 25 -5.28 -16.88 6.68
N PHE A 26 -5.12 -15.60 7.02
CA PHE A 26 -6.19 -14.62 6.91
C PHE A 26 -5.64 -13.19 6.81
N ASP A 27 -6.49 -12.28 6.34
CA ASP A 27 -6.16 -10.87 6.27
C ASP A 27 -6.73 -10.12 7.50
N PHE A 28 -5.91 -9.31 8.16
CA PHE A 28 -6.34 -8.48 9.29
C PHE A 28 -5.66 -7.11 9.27
N LEU A 29 -6.45 -6.04 9.37
CA LEU A 29 -5.99 -4.64 9.30
C LEU A 29 -5.07 -4.32 8.10
N GLY A 30 -5.24 -5.05 7.00
CA GLY A 30 -4.45 -4.90 5.78
C GLY A 30 -3.14 -5.68 5.76
N TYR A 31 -2.80 -6.43 6.81
CA TYR A 31 -1.80 -7.49 6.78
C TYR A 31 -2.42 -8.78 6.27
N GLN A 32 -1.60 -9.61 5.62
CA GLN A 32 -1.85 -11.04 5.49
C GLN A 32 -1.01 -11.74 6.55
N ILE A 33 -1.67 -12.53 7.39
CA ILE A 33 -1.07 -13.32 8.45
C ILE A 33 -1.04 -14.77 7.99
N GLN A 34 0.12 -15.42 8.11
CA GLN A 34 0.28 -16.84 7.85
C GLN A 34 1.04 -17.50 9.00
N VAL A 35 0.48 -18.57 9.56
CA VAL A 35 1.08 -19.37 10.62
C VAL A 35 1.56 -20.69 10.06
N GLU A 36 2.82 -21.01 10.34
CA GLU A 36 3.45 -22.29 10.04
C GLU A 36 3.76 -22.99 11.37
N ASP A 37 3.13 -24.14 11.61
CA ASP A 37 3.40 -24.97 12.78
C ASP A 37 4.86 -25.44 12.78
N ALA A 38 5.49 -25.40 13.93
CA ALA A 38 6.87 -25.83 14.11
C ALA A 38 6.93 -26.84 15.26
N LYS A 39 7.20 -28.12 14.93
CA LYS A 39 7.24 -29.19 15.93
C LYS A 39 8.24 -28.86 17.05
N ASN A 40 7.78 -28.90 18.30
CA ASN A 40 8.56 -28.61 19.51
C ASN A 40 9.19 -27.19 19.55
N LYS A 41 8.65 -26.24 18.79
CA LYS A 41 9.09 -24.84 18.75
C LYS A 41 7.88 -23.91 18.69
N PRO A 42 8.04 -22.61 19.02
CA PRO A 42 6.99 -21.63 18.74
C PRO A 42 6.65 -21.62 17.24
N ASN A 43 5.36 -21.48 16.92
CA ASN A 43 4.90 -21.35 15.54
C ASN A 43 5.60 -20.18 14.85
N LYS A 44 5.95 -20.37 13.59
CA LYS A 44 6.52 -19.30 12.78
C LYS A 44 5.37 -18.47 12.19
N ILE A 45 5.39 -17.18 12.45
CA ILE A 45 4.39 -16.24 11.94
C ILE A 45 5.02 -15.40 10.84
N SER A 46 4.40 -15.40 9.67
CA SER A 46 4.76 -14.53 8.54
C SER A 46 3.71 -13.44 8.38
N LEU A 47 4.17 -12.19 8.28
CA LEU A 47 3.35 -11.01 8.06
C LEU A 47 3.79 -10.34 6.75
N THR A 48 2.85 -10.15 5.83
CA THR A 48 3.06 -9.34 4.62
C THR A 48 1.88 -8.40 4.41
N ILE A 49 1.96 -7.51 3.42
CA ILE A 49 0.84 -6.65 3.06
C ILE A 49 -0.19 -7.48 2.29
N SER A 50 -1.44 -7.45 2.76
CA SER A 50 -2.55 -8.21 2.18
C SER A 50 -2.77 -7.91 0.69
N GLN A 51 -3.21 -8.93 -0.06
CA GLN A 51 -3.47 -8.78 -1.49
C GLN A 51 -4.54 -7.70 -1.82
N PRO A 52 -5.65 -7.58 -1.07
CA PRO A 52 -6.58 -6.47 -1.23
C PRO A 52 -5.91 -5.10 -1.10
N LYS A 53 -4.96 -4.95 -0.17
CA LYS A 53 -4.22 -3.69 0.00
C LYS A 53 -3.29 -3.42 -1.19
N ILE A 54 -2.56 -4.44 -1.66
CA ILE A 54 -1.72 -4.34 -2.86
C ILE A 54 -2.56 -3.91 -4.07
N ASN A 55 -3.75 -4.49 -4.24
CA ASN A 55 -4.67 -4.14 -5.32
C ASN A 55 -5.14 -2.68 -5.22
N LYS A 56 -5.45 -2.18 -4.02
CA LYS A 56 -5.77 -0.76 -3.81
C LYS A 56 -4.63 0.16 -4.22
N ILE A 57 -3.38 -0.20 -3.93
CA ILE A 57 -2.21 0.60 -4.37
C ILE A 57 -2.13 0.62 -5.90
N LYS A 58 -2.27 -0.54 -6.56
CA LYS A 58 -2.29 -0.64 -8.04
C LYS A 58 -3.43 0.17 -8.66
N LEU A 59 -4.59 0.20 -8.03
CA LEU A 59 -5.73 1.03 -8.46
C LEU A 59 -5.37 2.52 -8.40
N LYS A 60 -4.79 2.99 -7.29
CA LYS A 60 -4.35 4.39 -7.12
C LYS A 60 -3.27 4.80 -8.14
N ILE A 61 -2.34 3.91 -8.46
CA ILE A 61 -1.35 4.09 -9.53
C ILE A 61 -2.06 4.25 -10.88
N THR A 62 -2.98 3.34 -11.19
CA THR A 62 -3.75 3.37 -12.46
C THR A 62 -4.55 4.66 -12.60
N GLN A 63 -5.27 5.07 -11.55
CA GLN A 63 -6.02 6.32 -11.52
C GLN A 63 -5.11 7.54 -11.69
N SER A 64 -3.92 7.53 -11.07
CA SER A 64 -2.93 8.61 -11.21
C SER A 64 -2.46 8.76 -12.65
N LEU A 65 -2.16 7.64 -13.32
CA LEU A 65 -1.76 7.62 -14.73
C LEU A 65 -2.89 8.12 -15.65
N LEU A 66 -4.12 7.66 -15.43
CA LEU A 66 -5.30 8.12 -16.19
C LEU A 66 -5.58 9.61 -15.97
N ALA A 67 -5.42 10.11 -14.75
CA ALA A 67 -5.56 11.53 -14.46
C ALA A 67 -4.49 12.36 -15.18
N ASN A 68 -3.23 11.89 -15.18
CA ASN A 68 -2.15 12.56 -15.91
C ASN A 68 -2.41 12.61 -17.42
N LYS A 69 -2.97 11.54 -18.00
CA LYS A 69 -3.33 11.53 -19.42
C LYS A 69 -4.25 12.70 -19.78
N LYS A 70 -5.21 13.02 -18.91
CA LYS A 70 -6.18 14.10 -19.10
C LYS A 70 -5.57 15.48 -18.82
N SER A 71 -4.87 15.63 -17.71
CA SER A 71 -4.37 16.93 -17.25
C SER A 71 -2.98 17.31 -17.79
N LYS A 72 -2.26 16.36 -18.37
CA LYS A 72 -0.86 16.50 -18.84
C LYS A 72 0.08 17.10 -17.79
N ASN A 73 -0.11 16.72 -16.52
CA ASN A 73 0.65 17.25 -15.39
C ASN A 73 1.56 16.18 -14.78
N ILE A 74 2.71 15.96 -15.42
CA ILE A 74 3.69 14.96 -15.00
C ILE A 74 4.22 15.21 -13.60
N GLN A 75 4.36 16.48 -13.19
CA GLN A 75 4.80 16.81 -11.83
C GLN A 75 3.80 16.29 -10.79
N LEU A 76 2.50 16.49 -11.00
CA LEU A 76 1.47 15.98 -10.11
C LEU A 76 1.41 14.45 -10.12
N LEU A 77 1.63 13.81 -11.27
CA LEU A 77 1.77 12.35 -11.37
C LEU A 77 2.94 11.86 -10.51
N LYS A 78 4.12 12.48 -10.67
CA LYS A 78 5.32 12.16 -9.88
C LYS A 78 5.03 12.28 -8.39
N ARG A 79 4.41 13.38 -7.95
CA ARG A 79 4.04 13.62 -6.55
C ARG A 79 3.06 12.59 -6.01
N ARG A 80 2.11 12.12 -6.83
CA ARG A 80 1.19 11.03 -6.46
C ARG A 80 1.94 9.71 -6.23
N MET A 81 2.90 9.36 -7.09
CA MET A 81 3.71 8.15 -6.93
C MET A 81 4.65 8.26 -5.70
N GLU A 82 5.27 9.42 -5.49
CA GLU A 82 6.05 9.70 -4.28
C GLU A 82 5.20 9.57 -3.02
N TYR A 83 3.99 10.12 -3.01
CA TYR A 83 3.08 10.04 -1.85
C TYR A 83 2.65 8.60 -1.52
N LEU A 84 2.45 7.75 -2.54
CA LEU A 84 2.13 6.34 -2.32
C LEU A 84 3.31 5.53 -1.78
N SER A 85 4.54 5.98 -2.01
CA SER A 85 5.77 5.21 -1.71
C SER A 85 6.53 5.70 -0.48
N MET A 86 6.40 6.98 -0.12
CA MET A 86 7.18 7.62 0.95
C MET A 86 6.41 7.71 2.27
N LEU A 87 7.17 7.86 3.36
CA LEU A 87 6.64 8.30 4.63
C LEU A 87 6.22 9.77 4.55
N THR A 88 5.18 10.10 5.30
CA THR A 88 4.62 11.44 5.41
C THR A 88 4.42 11.77 6.87
N LYS A 89 4.78 12.99 7.26
CA LYS A 89 4.54 13.49 8.61
C LYS A 89 3.11 14.01 8.69
N VAL A 90 2.29 13.36 9.51
CA VAL A 90 0.89 13.73 9.73
C VAL A 90 0.80 14.82 10.80
N ARG A 91 1.52 14.64 11.91
CA ARG A 91 1.50 15.57 13.04
C ARG A 91 2.84 15.53 13.77
N LYS A 92 3.36 16.69 14.17
CA LYS A 92 4.47 16.77 15.14
C LYS A 92 3.95 16.49 16.54
N GLY A 93 4.60 15.58 17.26
CA GLY A 93 4.36 15.33 18.68
C GLY A 93 5.60 15.66 19.51
N LYS A 94 5.41 15.86 20.82
CA LYS A 94 6.53 16.08 21.77
C LYS A 94 7.44 14.85 21.87
N ASN A 95 6.87 13.65 21.73
CA ASN A 95 7.57 12.37 21.87
C ASN A 95 7.85 11.70 20.51
N GLY A 96 7.88 12.47 19.43
CA GLY A 96 8.06 11.97 18.08
C GLY A 96 6.93 12.38 17.13
N ASP A 97 7.21 12.25 15.84
CA ASP A 97 6.26 12.58 14.79
C ASP A 97 5.29 11.42 14.55
N LEU A 98 4.01 11.74 14.39
CA LEU A 98 3.05 10.80 13.83
C LEU A 98 3.32 10.67 12.33
N LEU A 99 3.83 9.51 11.93
CA LEU A 99 4.11 9.18 10.54
C LEU A 99 2.98 8.37 9.94
N ALA A 100 2.75 8.57 8.64
CA ALA A 100 1.93 7.71 7.80
C ALA A 100 2.72 7.30 6.57
N GLY A 101 2.29 6.25 5.89
CA GLY A 101 2.93 5.73 4.68
C GLY A 101 3.14 4.23 4.80
N ILE A 102 3.44 3.57 3.68
CA ILE A 102 3.49 2.10 3.62
C ILE A 102 4.46 1.52 4.68
N ALA A 103 5.67 2.08 4.78
CA ALA A 103 6.67 1.57 5.71
C ALA A 103 6.34 1.79 7.20
N ASN A 104 5.47 2.75 7.53
CA ASN A 104 5.02 2.96 8.91
C ASN A 104 3.78 2.12 9.21
N ASN A 105 2.81 2.12 8.29
CA ASN A 105 1.55 1.40 8.45
C ASN A 105 1.75 -0.12 8.48
N TYR A 106 2.80 -0.62 7.82
CA TYR A 106 3.13 -2.03 7.70
C TYR A 106 4.51 -2.34 8.30
N GLN A 107 4.88 -1.70 9.42
CA GLN A 107 6.20 -1.86 10.03
C GLN A 107 6.50 -3.26 10.57
N TYR A 108 5.48 -4.09 10.80
CA TYR A 108 5.62 -5.45 11.33
C TYR A 108 5.72 -6.53 10.26
N VAL A 109 5.85 -6.17 8.98
CA VAL A 109 6.04 -7.17 7.93
C VAL A 109 7.34 -7.93 8.16
N THR A 110 7.28 -9.25 7.99
CA THR A 110 8.43 -10.15 8.12
C THR A 110 9.08 -10.43 6.77
N ASP A 111 8.47 -9.97 5.68
CA ASP A 111 8.95 -10.16 4.32
C ASP A 111 9.84 -9.02 3.83
N GLU A 112 10.32 -8.13 4.70
CA GLU A 112 11.13 -6.95 4.33
C GLU A 112 10.52 -6.18 3.14
N PHE A 113 9.20 -6.04 3.10
CA PHE A 113 8.48 -5.39 2.01
C PHE A 113 8.73 -5.98 0.61
N GLN A 114 9.24 -7.21 0.49
CA GLN A 114 9.49 -7.86 -0.81
C GLN A 114 8.23 -7.88 -1.70
N CYS A 115 7.03 -7.97 -1.09
CA CYS A 115 5.76 -7.84 -1.79
C CYS A 115 5.63 -6.55 -2.65
N LEU A 116 6.31 -5.46 -2.30
CA LEU A 116 6.29 -4.19 -3.03
C LEU A 116 7.08 -4.22 -4.34
N LYS A 117 8.04 -5.14 -4.52
CA LYS A 117 8.75 -5.30 -5.81
C LYS A 117 7.78 -5.62 -6.95
N LYS A 118 6.70 -6.34 -6.66
CA LYS A 118 5.61 -6.62 -7.61
C LYS A 118 4.86 -5.35 -8.03
N ILE A 119 4.83 -4.32 -7.17
CA ILE A 119 4.24 -3.03 -7.51
C ILE A 119 5.20 -2.20 -8.37
N ASP A 120 6.50 -2.23 -8.09
CA ASP A 120 7.50 -1.57 -8.94
C ASP A 120 7.50 -2.15 -10.35
N GLY A 121 7.46 -3.48 -10.48
CA GLY A 121 7.27 -4.15 -11.76
C GLY A 121 5.96 -3.76 -12.45
N PHE A 122 4.87 -3.66 -11.69
CA PHE A 122 3.59 -3.18 -12.20
C PHE A 122 3.69 -1.75 -12.74
N ILE A 123 4.34 -0.82 -12.04
CA ILE A 123 4.54 0.57 -12.50
C ILE A 123 5.30 0.56 -13.82
N CYS A 124 6.45 -0.12 -13.88
CA CYS A 124 7.26 -0.24 -15.10
C CYS A 124 6.44 -0.76 -16.28
N HIS A 125 5.60 -1.78 -16.06
CA HIS A 125 4.72 -2.32 -17.09
C HIS A 125 3.57 -1.36 -17.47
N GLN A 126 3.04 -0.57 -16.54
CA GLN A 126 1.96 0.37 -16.84
C GLN A 126 2.47 1.58 -17.63
N ILE A 127 3.60 2.17 -17.27
CA ILE A 127 4.06 3.44 -17.88
C ILE A 127 4.38 3.32 -19.37
N ILE A 128 4.75 2.13 -19.85
CA ILE A 128 5.03 1.88 -21.27
C ILE A 128 3.76 1.70 -22.11
N LYS A 129 2.57 1.56 -21.48
CA LYS A 129 1.33 1.34 -22.23
C LYS A 129 0.91 2.62 -22.94
N THR A 130 0.69 2.50 -24.25
CA THR A 130 0.20 3.58 -25.13
C THR A 130 -1.06 4.25 -24.61
N ARG A 131 -1.93 3.51 -23.90
CA ARG A 131 -3.17 4.03 -23.32
C ARG A 131 -2.98 5.24 -22.40
N TYR A 132 -1.80 5.42 -21.80
CA TYR A 132 -1.49 6.53 -20.90
C TYR A 132 -0.80 7.72 -21.58
N LYS A 133 -0.37 7.58 -22.83
CA LYS A 133 0.25 8.66 -23.64
C LYS A 133 1.39 9.40 -22.90
N LEU A 134 2.30 8.65 -22.27
CA LEU A 134 3.51 9.17 -21.64
C LEU A 134 4.67 9.20 -22.63
N THR A 135 5.43 10.29 -22.68
CA THR A 135 6.68 10.36 -23.45
C THR A 135 7.77 9.51 -22.79
N THR A 136 8.83 9.18 -23.54
CA THR A 136 9.98 8.43 -23.00
C THR A 136 10.60 9.12 -21.77
N PHE A 137 10.69 10.45 -21.78
CA PHE A 137 11.19 11.23 -20.66
C PHE A 137 10.28 11.15 -19.42
N GLU A 138 8.95 11.24 -19.61
CA GLU A 138 7.98 11.08 -18.54
C GLU A 138 8.03 9.67 -17.94
N GLN A 139 8.15 8.65 -18.79
CA GLN A 139 8.32 7.25 -18.35
C GLN A 139 9.57 7.10 -17.49
N GLN A 140 10.73 7.62 -17.93
CA GLN A 140 11.96 7.58 -17.14
C GLN A 140 11.83 8.33 -15.81
N THR A 141 11.11 9.44 -15.77
CA THR A 141 10.84 10.19 -14.54
C THR A 141 10.08 9.34 -13.53
N ILE A 142 9.01 8.65 -13.96
CA ILE A 142 8.20 7.81 -13.07
C ILE A 142 8.92 6.52 -12.69
N LYS A 143 9.69 5.92 -13.60
CA LYS A 143 10.47 4.68 -13.37
C LYS A 143 11.47 4.80 -12.22
N LYS A 144 11.96 6.02 -11.92
CA LYS A 144 12.89 6.28 -10.80
C LYS A 144 12.23 6.16 -9.42
N ILE A 145 10.90 6.10 -9.34
CA ILE A 145 10.17 6.00 -8.08
C ILE A 145 9.91 4.52 -7.77
N SER A 146 10.54 4.02 -6.70
CA SER A 146 10.38 2.64 -6.23
C SER A 146 9.65 2.63 -4.89
N LEU A 147 8.52 1.91 -4.82
CA LEU A 147 7.80 1.68 -3.57
C LEU A 147 8.61 0.79 -2.63
N TYR A 148 9.23 -0.26 -3.15
CA TYR A 148 10.10 -1.13 -2.36
C TYR A 148 11.28 -0.34 -1.78
N GLY A 149 12.03 0.35 -2.65
CA GLY A 149 13.19 1.13 -2.27
C GLY A 149 12.85 2.26 -1.31
N ASN A 150 11.73 2.95 -1.50
CA ASN A 150 11.30 4.00 -0.56
C ASN A 150 10.84 3.42 0.78
N ALA A 151 10.20 2.25 0.79
CA ALA A 151 9.74 1.60 2.01
C ALA A 151 10.91 1.09 2.87
N ILE A 152 11.85 0.35 2.27
CA ILE A 152 13.04 -0.18 2.95
C ILE A 152 13.91 0.93 3.50
N ASN A 153 14.17 1.96 2.69
CA ASN A 153 14.98 3.10 3.12
C ASN A 153 14.18 4.14 3.94
N ARG A 154 12.91 3.85 4.27
CA ARG A 154 12.00 4.73 5.03
C ARG A 154 12.03 6.18 4.52
N LYS A 155 12.11 6.38 3.20
CA LYS A 155 12.25 7.72 2.61
C LYS A 155 11.05 8.57 2.98
N THR A 156 11.31 9.79 3.44
CA THR A 156 10.27 10.73 3.87
C THR A 156 10.06 11.81 2.81
N GLY A 157 8.81 12.02 2.42
CA GLY A 157 8.40 13.11 1.54
C GLY A 157 7.74 14.24 2.34
N LYS A 158 8.04 15.48 1.95
CA LYS A 158 7.36 16.68 2.47
C LYS A 158 6.14 16.96 1.61
N PHE A 159 4.93 16.87 2.17
CA PHE A 159 3.69 17.17 1.48
C PHE A 159 2.89 18.19 2.28
N SER A 160 2.63 19.37 1.72
CA SER A 160 1.77 20.36 2.37
C SER A 160 0.30 19.92 2.31
N LYS A 161 -0.57 20.49 3.15
CA LYS A 161 -2.01 20.19 3.16
C LYS A 161 -2.65 20.37 1.77
N ASN A 162 -2.27 21.45 1.07
CA ASN A 162 -2.77 21.74 -0.28
C ASN A 162 -2.26 20.69 -1.29
N GLN A 163 -0.98 20.32 -1.21
CA GLN A 163 -0.42 19.25 -2.05
C GLN A 163 -1.10 17.91 -1.80
N THR A 164 -1.30 17.53 -0.54
CA THR A 164 -2.00 16.29 -0.18
C THR A 164 -3.41 16.28 -0.75
N THR A 165 -4.15 17.38 -0.63
CA THR A 165 -5.50 17.51 -1.19
C THR A 165 -5.51 17.31 -2.70
N LEU A 166 -4.56 17.92 -3.43
CA LEU A 166 -4.43 17.74 -4.88
C LEU A 166 -4.04 16.31 -5.26
N ILE A 167 -3.11 15.71 -4.52
CA ILE A 167 -2.63 14.34 -4.73
C ILE A 167 -3.78 13.35 -4.56
N THR A 168 -4.53 13.43 -3.46
CA THR A 168 -5.56 12.46 -3.07
C THR A 168 -6.92 12.70 -3.73
N SER A 169 -7.13 13.85 -4.38
CA SER A 169 -8.39 14.24 -5.03
C SER A 169 -9.00 13.19 -5.96
N ILE A 170 -8.18 12.35 -6.59
CA ILE A 170 -8.59 11.33 -7.57
C ILE A 170 -8.85 9.94 -6.95
N TRP A 171 -8.64 9.77 -5.64
CA TRP A 171 -8.70 8.46 -4.96
C TRP A 171 -9.94 8.29 -4.07
N LYS A 172 -10.99 9.10 -4.27
CA LYS A 172 -12.19 9.10 -3.41
C LYS A 172 -12.88 7.73 -3.30
N ASN A 173 -12.71 6.86 -4.29
CA ASN A 173 -13.31 5.52 -4.35
C ASN A 173 -12.27 4.38 -4.44
N ALA A 174 -11.01 4.59 -3.99
CA ALA A 174 -9.89 3.67 -4.19
C ALA A 174 -9.38 2.96 -2.92
#